data_AF-A0ABD2FCN1-F1
#
_entry.id   AF-A0ABD2FCN1-F1
#
_cell.length_a   1.000
_cell.length_b   1.000
_cell.length_c   1.000
_cell.angle_alpha   90.00
_cell.angle_beta   90.00
_cell.angle_gamma   90.00
#
_symmetry.space_group_name_H-M   'P 1'
#
loop_
_entity.id
_entity.type
_entity.pdbx_description
1 polymer ?
#
loop_
_entity_poly.entity_id
_entity_poly.type
_entity_poly.pdbx_seq_one_letter_code
_entity_poly.pdbx_strand_id
1 'polypeptide(L)'
;MAVIPFVTGYTTYSAFVTLPLTTGDLNCETCMVTRGGLVGLVFGGLYPVFLALPVNGGLAARYQSALLPEKGNILTYWIRISKPIFRKMLFPILLQTVFAAYLGSKQYKLLIKALQLPEPGLKVH
;
A
#
# COMPACT_ATOMS: atom_id res chain seq x y z
N MET A 1 -0.78 -9.16 -14.83
CA MET A 1 -0.75 -9.25 -13.34
C MET A 1 -0.72 -7.89 -12.63
N ALA A 2 -0.93 -6.74 -13.30
CA ALA A 2 -0.90 -5.42 -12.64
C ALA A 2 -2.27 -4.93 -12.12
N VAL A 3 -3.37 -5.53 -12.58
CA VAL A 3 -4.73 -5.09 -12.25
C VAL A 3 -5.10 -5.40 -10.80
N ILE A 4 -4.73 -6.60 -10.31
CA ILE A 4 -5.10 -7.05 -8.96
C ILE A 4 -4.49 -6.13 -7.87
N PRO A 5 -3.16 -5.86 -7.85
CA PRO A 5 -2.59 -4.96 -6.84
C PRO A 5 -3.14 -3.54 -6.92
N PHE A 6 -3.44 -3.05 -8.13
CA PHE A 6 -3.98 -1.71 -8.33
C PHE A 6 -5.40 -1.57 -7.76
N VAL A 7 -6.29 -2.51 -8.08
CA VAL A 7 -7.68 -2.51 -7.56
C VAL A 7 -7.69 -2.70 -6.05
N THR A 8 -6.86 -3.60 -5.51
CA THR A 8 -6.73 -3.78 -4.06
C THR A 8 -6.22 -2.51 -3.38
N GLY A 9 -5.21 -1.86 -3.94
CA GLY A 9 -4.69 -0.59 -3.41
C GLY A 9 -5.74 0.52 -3.41
N TYR A 10 -6.48 0.69 -4.52
CA TYR A 10 -7.55 1.69 -4.62
C TYR A 10 -8.66 1.44 -3.62
N THR A 11 -9.22 0.22 -3.59
CA THR A 11 -10.35 -0.13 -2.70
C THR A 11 -9.99 0.02 -1.23
N THR A 12 -8.79 -0.42 -0.83
CA THR A 12 -8.32 -0.29 0.56
C THR A 12 -8.04 1.16 0.93
N TYR A 13 -7.45 1.96 0.03
CA TYR A 13 -7.26 3.39 0.27
C TYR A 13 -8.60 4.13 0.39
N SER A 14 -9.56 3.83 -0.48
CA SER A 14 -10.89 4.41 -0.40
C SER A 14 -11.60 4.04 0.90
N ALA A 15 -11.56 2.76 1.30
CA ALA A 15 -12.25 2.27 2.50
C ALA A 15 -11.64 2.80 3.80
N PHE A 16 -10.31 2.83 3.93
CA PHE A 16 -9.63 3.15 5.19
C PHE A 16 -9.19 4.62 5.31
N VAL A 17 -9.09 5.34 4.20
CA VAL A 17 -8.59 6.73 4.17
C VAL A 17 -9.69 7.68 3.69
N THR A 18 -10.26 7.43 2.52
CA THR A 18 -11.20 8.40 1.91
C THR A 18 -12.56 8.43 2.61
N LEU A 19 -13.20 7.28 2.80
CA LEU A 19 -14.49 7.18 3.50
C LEU A 19 -14.48 7.84 4.88
N PRO A 20 -13.56 7.50 5.80
CA PRO A 20 -13.62 8.02 7.16
C PRO A 20 -13.20 9.50 7.26
N LEU A 21 -12.47 10.00 6.24
CA LEU A 21 -12.21 11.43 6.08
C LEU A 21 -13.49 12.18 5.66
N THR A 22 -14.23 11.64 4.69
CA THR A 22 -15.48 12.26 4.19
C THR A 22 -16.62 12.19 5.20
N THR A 23 -16.68 11.16 6.05
CA THR A 23 -17.69 11.05 7.11
C THR A 23 -17.37 11.89 8.36
N GLY A 24 -16.20 12.55 8.41
CA GLY A 24 -15.80 13.40 9.55
C GLY A 24 -15.38 12.64 10.82
N ASP A 25 -15.12 11.34 10.70
CA ASP A 25 -14.68 10.48 11.83
C ASP A 25 -13.20 10.76 12.18
N LEU A 26 -12.40 11.21 11.22
CA LEU A 26 -11.02 11.62 11.41
C LEU A 26 -10.82 13.12 11.18
N ASN A 27 -10.66 13.87 12.27
CA ASN A 27 -10.41 15.33 12.26
C ASN A 27 -8.92 15.72 12.48
N CYS A 28 -8.00 14.78 12.38
CA CYS A 28 -6.59 15.00 12.69
C CYS A 28 -5.68 14.77 11.47
N GLU A 29 -4.89 15.78 11.10
CA GLU A 29 -3.93 15.69 9.98
C GLU A 29 -2.92 14.55 10.18
N THR A 30 -2.38 14.39 11.39
CA THR A 30 -1.38 13.34 11.68
C THR A 30 -1.99 11.95 11.58
N CYS A 31 -3.25 11.77 12.04
CA CYS A 31 -3.97 10.50 11.93
C CYS A 31 -4.19 10.11 10.46
N MET A 32 -4.50 11.07 9.59
CA MET A 32 -4.65 10.83 8.15
C MET A 32 -3.34 10.45 7.48
N VAL A 33 -2.24 11.11 7.85
CA VAL A 33 -0.90 10.81 7.34
C VAL A 33 -0.45 9.41 7.75
N THR A 34 -0.61 9.05 9.03
CA THR A 34 -0.21 7.73 9.54
C THR A 34 -1.06 6.61 8.94
N ARG A 35 -2.38 6.81 8.83
CA ARG A 35 -3.30 5.82 8.25
C ARG A 35 -3.06 5.65 6.75
N GLY A 36 -2.90 6.75 6.00
CA GLY A 36 -2.56 6.71 4.58
C GLY A 36 -1.23 6.03 4.31
N GLY A 37 -0.20 6.35 5.10
CA GLY A 37 1.10 5.68 5.04
C GLY A 37 1.01 4.18 5.35
N LEU A 38 0.29 3.80 6.43
CA LEU A 38 0.13 2.39 6.82
C LEU A 38 -0.58 1.56 5.74
N VAL A 39 -1.66 2.11 5.17
CA VAL A 39 -2.39 1.45 4.06
C VAL A 39 -1.49 1.32 2.83
N GLY A 40 -0.73 2.37 2.50
CA GLY A 40 0.26 2.36 1.41
C GLY A 40 1.37 1.33 1.61
N LEU A 41 1.88 1.18 2.83
CA LEU A 41 2.89 0.18 3.18
C LEU A 41 2.35 -1.23 3.06
N VAL A 42 1.20 -1.52 3.67
CA VAL A 42 0.66 -2.89 3.78
C VAL A 42 0.10 -3.35 2.43
N PHE A 43 -0.84 -2.60 1.86
CA PHE A 43 -1.57 -3.01 0.66
C PHE A 43 -0.85 -2.59 -0.63
N GLY A 44 -0.15 -1.46 -0.61
CA GLY A 44 0.65 -1.00 -1.76
C GLY A 44 2.04 -1.62 -1.83
N GLY A 45 2.63 -1.98 -0.68
CA GLY A 45 4.01 -2.46 -0.60
C GLY A 45 4.17 -3.95 -0.29
N LEU A 46 3.66 -4.39 0.87
CA LEU A 46 3.86 -5.77 1.36
C LEU A 46 3.01 -6.78 0.58
N TYR A 47 1.77 -6.46 0.25
CA TYR A 47 0.85 -7.37 -0.46
C TYR A 47 1.41 -7.85 -1.81
N PRO A 48 1.95 -6.98 -2.69
CA PRO A 48 2.63 -7.43 -3.92
C PRO A 48 3.85 -8.31 -3.67
N VAL A 49 4.62 -8.07 -2.61
CA VAL A 49 5.77 -8.91 -2.24
C VAL A 49 5.30 -10.32 -1.88
N PHE A 50 4.25 -10.43 -1.05
CA PHE A 50 3.69 -11.72 -0.67
C PHE A 50 3.12 -12.49 -1.85
N LEU A 51 2.54 -11.82 -2.84
CA LEU A 51 2.11 -12.46 -4.09
C LEU A 51 3.29 -12.90 -4.96
N ALA A 52 4.39 -12.16 -4.97
CA ALA A 52 5.57 -12.48 -5.78
C ALA A 52 6.37 -13.68 -5.23
N LEU A 53 6.39 -13.89 -3.91
CA LEU A 53 7.13 -14.98 -3.27
C LEU A 53 6.76 -16.38 -3.77
N PRO A 54 5.49 -16.83 -3.71
CA PRO A 54 5.12 -18.18 -4.14
C PRO A 54 5.27 -18.38 -5.65
N VAL A 55 5.01 -17.35 -6.46
CA VAL A 55 5.17 -17.42 -7.92
C VAL A 55 6.64 -17.62 -8.29
N ASN A 56 7.54 -16.81 -7.71
CA ASN A 56 8.98 -16.93 -7.96
C ASN A 56 9.56 -18.21 -7.37
N GLY A 57 9.10 -18.64 -6.18
CA GLY A 57 9.49 -19.91 -5.56
C GLY A 57 9.05 -21.11 -6.40
N GLY A 58 7.81 -21.11 -6.90
CA GLY A 58 7.29 -22.15 -7.77
C GLY A 58 8.06 -22.28 -9.08
N LEU A 59 8.41 -21.14 -9.72
CA LEU A 59 9.26 -21.14 -10.90
C LEU A 59 10.66 -21.68 -10.60
N ALA A 60 11.28 -21.26 -9.50
CA ALA A 60 12.60 -21.73 -9.10
C ALA A 60 12.62 -23.25 -8.86
N ALA A 61 11.54 -23.80 -8.28
CA ALA A 61 11.38 -25.24 -8.10
C ALA A 61 11.18 -25.99 -9.42
N ARG A 62 10.37 -25.44 -10.35
CA ARG A 62 10.07 -26.09 -11.64
C ARG A 62 11.26 -26.12 -12.59
N TYR A 63 12.05 -25.05 -12.62
CA TYR A 63 13.18 -24.89 -13.54
C TYR A 63 14.53 -25.23 -12.90
N GLN A 64 14.56 -25.82 -11.69
CA GLN A 64 15.79 -26.17 -10.97
C GLN A 64 16.79 -24.99 -10.86
N SER A 65 16.29 -23.75 -10.93
CA SER A 65 17.13 -22.54 -10.99
C SER A 65 17.71 -22.17 -9.63
N ALA A 66 17.23 -22.84 -8.58
CA ALA A 66 17.80 -22.85 -7.25
C ALA A 66 17.93 -24.31 -6.80
N LEU A 67 19.04 -24.65 -6.14
CA LEU A 67 19.21 -25.95 -5.49
C LEU A 67 18.01 -26.17 -4.56
N LEU A 68 17.15 -27.12 -4.92
CA LEU A 68 16.06 -27.55 -4.07
C LEU A 68 16.65 -28.06 -2.76
N PRO A 69 16.05 -27.74 -1.61
CA PRO A 69 16.61 -28.13 -0.33
C PRO A 69 16.67 -29.66 -0.25
N GLU A 70 17.87 -30.19 -0.07
CA GLU A 70 18.03 -31.57 0.38
C GLU A 70 17.42 -31.68 1.78
N LYS A 71 16.71 -32.80 2.02
CA LYS A 71 15.82 -33.07 3.15
C LYS A 71 16.09 -32.21 4.40
N GLY A 72 15.17 -31.27 4.70
CA GLY A 72 15.03 -30.66 6.02
C GLY A 72 15.13 -29.14 6.10
N ASN A 73 15.66 -28.43 5.09
CA ASN A 73 15.91 -26.98 5.20
C ASN A 73 15.05 -26.08 4.29
N ILE A 74 13.73 -26.28 4.34
CA ILE A 74 12.77 -25.51 3.53
C ILE A 74 12.75 -24.02 3.89
N LEU A 75 12.97 -23.69 5.17
CA LEU A 75 12.96 -22.30 5.65
C LEU A 75 14.09 -21.48 5.02
N THR A 76 15.31 -22.05 4.96
CA THR A 76 16.47 -21.40 4.36
C THR A 76 16.28 -21.18 2.85
N TYR A 77 15.62 -22.11 2.17
CA TYR A 77 15.27 -21.98 0.76
C TYR A 77 14.35 -20.76 0.53
N TRP A 78 13.27 -20.64 1.31
CA TRP A 78 12.35 -19.51 1.22
C TRP A 78 13.03 -18.17 1.57
N ILE A 79 13.90 -18.14 2.59
CA ILE A 79 14.68 -16.94 2.96
C ILE A 79 15.63 -16.53 1.82
N ARG A 80 16.29 -17.50 1.18
CA ARG A 80 17.22 -17.23 0.08
C ARG A 80 16.51 -16.66 -1.15
N ILE A 81 15.31 -17.15 -1.45
CA ILE A 81 14.47 -16.67 -2.56
C ILE A 81 13.82 -15.32 -2.25
N SER A 82 13.42 -15.08 -1.01
CA SER A 82 12.76 -13.84 -0.63
C SER A 82 13.72 -12.65 -0.56
N LYS A 83 14.98 -12.87 -0.15
CA LYS A 83 16.01 -11.84 0.01
C LYS A 83 16.17 -10.89 -1.21
N PRO A 84 16.33 -11.37 -2.46
CA PRO A 84 16.44 -10.48 -3.61
C PRO A 84 15.14 -9.71 -3.91
N ILE A 85 13.98 -10.31 -3.65
CA ILE A 85 12.67 -9.69 -3.87
C ILE A 85 12.49 -8.52 -2.90
N PHE A 86 12.72 -8.75 -1.61
CA PHE A 86 12.65 -7.69 -0.60
C PHE A 86 13.67 -6.58 -0.87
N ARG A 87 14.91 -6.92 -1.25
CA ARG A 87 15.95 -5.91 -1.50
C ARG A 87 15.61 -5.00 -2.70
N LYS A 88 15.04 -5.56 -3.77
CA LYS A 88 14.60 -4.78 -4.94
C LYS A 88 13.29 -4.02 -4.69
N MET A 89 12.39 -4.57 -3.88
CA MET A 89 11.11 -3.93 -3.57
C MET A 89 11.18 -2.91 -2.43
N LEU A 90 12.27 -2.86 -1.66
CA LEU A 90 12.41 -1.89 -0.56
C LEU A 90 12.24 -0.45 -1.04
N PHE A 91 12.91 -0.08 -2.14
CA PHE A 91 12.82 1.28 -2.69
C PHE A 91 11.38 1.66 -3.10
N PRO A 92 10.67 0.88 -3.94
CA PRO A 92 9.28 1.21 -4.28
C PRO A 92 8.34 1.15 -3.08
N ILE A 93 8.55 0.28 -2.09
CA ILE A 93 7.75 0.25 -0.85
C ILE A 93 7.90 1.57 -0.07
N LEU A 94 9.13 2.04 0.12
CA LEU A 94 9.38 3.31 0.80
C LEU A 94 8.75 4.47 0.05
N LEU A 95 8.93 4.52 -1.27
CA LEU A 95 8.34 5.54 -2.12
C LEU A 95 6.81 5.52 -2.01
N GLN A 96 6.19 4.34 -2.16
CA GLN A 96 4.74 4.17 -2.07
C GLN A 96 4.20 4.62 -0.71
N THR A 97 4.91 4.30 0.37
CA THR A 97 4.52 4.68 1.73
C THR A 97 4.56 6.20 1.92
N VAL A 98 5.64 6.85 1.47
CA VAL A 98 5.80 8.30 1.57
C VAL A 98 4.76 9.02 0.72
N PHE A 99 4.54 8.57 -0.51
CA PHE A 99 3.53 9.17 -1.39
C PHE A 99 2.11 8.99 -0.86
N ALA A 100 1.78 7.82 -0.32
CA ALA A 100 0.46 7.57 0.28
C ALA A 100 0.23 8.44 1.53
N ALA A 101 1.25 8.62 2.37
CA ALA A 101 1.21 9.52 3.51
C ALA A 101 1.05 11.00 3.09
N TYR A 102 1.79 11.43 2.07
CA TYR A 102 1.70 12.78 1.52
C TYR A 102 0.33 13.07 0.90
N LEU A 103 -0.21 12.11 0.13
CA LEU A 103 -1.57 12.19 -0.42
C LEU A 103 -2.60 12.36 0.70
N GLY A 104 -2.46 11.61 1.80
CA GLY A 104 -3.34 11.75 2.97
C GLY A 104 -3.34 13.17 3.56
N SER A 105 -2.16 13.80 3.75
CA SER A 105 -2.07 15.20 4.22
C SER A 105 -2.72 16.18 3.25
N LYS A 106 -2.48 16.01 1.93
CA LYS A 106 -3.06 16.89 0.92
C LYS A 106 -4.58 16.75 0.84
N GLN A 107 -5.09 15.52 0.92
CA GLN A 107 -6.52 15.24 0.87
C GLN A 107 -7.24 15.86 2.09
N TYR A 108 -6.64 15.78 3.27
CA TYR A 108 -7.13 16.48 4.47
C TYR A 108 -7.17 18.00 4.29
N LYS A 109 -6.06 18.61 3.84
CA LYS A 109 -5.98 20.07 3.62
C LYS A 109 -6.98 20.57 2.58
N LEU A 110 -7.19 19.81 1.51
CA LEU A 110 -8.16 20.15 0.49
C LEU A 110 -9.59 20.04 1.00
N LEU A 111 -9.92 19.02 1.78
CA LEU A 111 -11.25 18.86 2.35
C LEU A 111 -11.58 19.99 3.33
N ILE A 112 -10.67 20.34 4.24
CA ILE A 112 -10.87 21.46 5.17
C ILE A 112 -11.08 22.78 4.42
N LYS A 113 -10.29 23.03 3.37
CA LYS A 113 -10.49 24.22 2.52
C LYS A 113 -11.84 24.21 1.83
N ALA A 114 -12.31 23.05 1.35
CA ALA A 114 -13.62 22.92 0.72
C ALA A 114 -14.76 23.18 1.71
N LEU A 115 -14.63 22.73 2.96
CA LEU A 115 -15.60 22.99 4.03
C LEU A 115 -15.63 24.45 4.50
N GLN A 116 -14.51 25.17 4.38
CA GLN A 116 -14.43 26.60 4.72
C GLN A 116 -14.98 27.52 3.64
N LEU A 117 -15.16 27.02 2.41
CA LEU A 117 -15.76 27.80 1.34
C LEU A 117 -17.28 27.91 1.60
N PRO A 118 -17.85 29.13 1.50
CA PRO A 118 -19.31 29.29 1.53
C PRO A 118 -19.93 28.50 0.38
N GLU A 119 -21.11 27.91 0.62
CA GLU A 119 -21.79 27.10 -0.39
C GLU A 119 -21.94 27.89 -1.70
N PRO A 120 -21.49 27.33 -2.85
CA PRO A 120 -21.64 27.97 -4.15
C PRO A 120 -23.13 27.93 -4.54
N GLY A 121 -23.94 28.84 -3.97
CA GLY A 121 -25.38 28.89 -4.22
C GLY A 121 -26.22 29.68 -3.23
N LEU A 122 -25.74 30.00 -2.02
CA LEU A 122 -26.54 30.79 -1.07
C LEU A 122 -26.47 32.28 -1.42
N LYS A 123 -27.31 32.71 -2.36
CA LYS A 123 -27.69 34.13 -2.48
C LYS A 123 -28.35 34.53 -1.17
N VAL A 124 -27.58 35.19 -0.30
CA VAL A 124 -28.11 35.93 0.82
C VAL A 124 -28.93 37.07 0.22
N HIS A 125 -30.25 36.93 0.25
CA HIS A 125 -31.21 38.00 -0.04
C HIS A 125 -31.40 38.86 1.20
#